data_AF-A0A0N0TA71-F1
#
_entry.id   AF-A0A0N0TA71-F1
#
_cell.length_a   1.000
_cell.length_b   1.000
_cell.length_c   1.000
_cell.angle_alpha   90.00
_cell.angle_beta   90.00
_cell.angle_gamma   90.00
#
_symmetry.space_group_name_H-M   'P 1'
#
loop_
_entity.id
_entity.type
_entity.pdbx_description
1 polymer ?
#
loop_
_entity_poly.entity_id
_entity_poly.type
_entity_poly.pdbx_seq_one_letter_code
_entity_poly.pdbx_strand_id
1 'polypeptide(L)'
;MRAAYPIGAHDIAVRLDPSAPDCAAGLLRALAPALFVADPRCRRIVAAPHEDDPRTQRVLADGGFRRVAEADLPGGPVVLFAAEPPHIAGLSTALDDMPH
;
A
#
# COMPACT_ATOMS: atom_id res chain seq x y z
N MET A 1 -7.50 9.35 -0.87
CA MET A 1 -7.36 8.31 0.18
C MET A 1 -8.45 8.36 1.24
N ARG A 2 -8.75 9.51 1.89
CA ARG A 2 -9.77 9.60 2.96
C ARG A 2 -11.18 9.08 2.64
N ALA A 3 -11.60 9.07 1.38
CA ALA A 3 -12.96 8.69 0.97
C ALA A 3 -13.10 7.23 0.48
N ALA A 4 -12.01 6.56 0.12
CA ALA A 4 -12.03 5.21 -0.45
C ALA A 4 -11.29 4.17 0.39
N TYR A 5 -10.89 4.58 1.60
CA TYR A 5 -10.11 3.74 2.49
C TYR A 5 -10.52 3.98 3.94
N PRO A 6 -10.89 2.94 4.71
CA PRO A 6 -11.01 3.07 6.15
C PRO A 6 -9.60 3.31 6.71
N ILE A 7 -9.28 4.59 6.95
CA ILE A 7 -8.05 4.97 7.64
C ILE A 7 -8.12 4.42 9.06
N GLY A 8 -7.30 3.43 9.36
CA GLY A 8 -6.95 3.11 10.73
C GLY A 8 -6.12 4.25 11.32
N ALA A 9 -6.25 4.51 12.62
CA ALA A 9 -5.56 5.61 13.31
C ALA A 9 -4.02 5.61 13.18
N HIS A 10 -3.43 4.55 12.64
CA HIS A 10 -1.99 4.34 12.51
C HIS A 10 -1.57 3.87 11.10
N ASP A 11 -2.38 4.15 10.07
CA ASP A 11 -1.98 3.83 8.70
C ASP A 11 -1.05 4.92 8.16
N ILE A 12 0.09 4.53 7.59
CA ILE A 12 1.05 5.46 6.99
C ILE A 12 0.80 5.52 5.48
N ALA A 13 0.52 6.71 4.95
CA ALA A 13 0.43 6.91 3.51
C ALA A 13 1.79 7.34 2.93
N VAL A 14 2.22 6.68 1.86
CA VAL A 14 3.41 7.04 1.10
C VAL A 14 3.05 7.40 -0.33
N ARG A 15 3.85 8.29 -0.92
CA ARG A 15 3.75 8.66 -2.33
C ARG A 15 5.14 8.62 -2.93
N LEU A 16 5.29 7.93 -4.05
CA LEU A 16 6.48 8.02 -4.88
C LEU A 16 6.41 9.31 -5.69
N ASP A 17 7.51 10.04 -5.70
CA ASP A 17 7.66 11.16 -6.62
C ASP A 17 7.73 10.63 -8.07
N PRO A 18 7.10 11.28 -9.07
CA PRO A 18 7.18 10.83 -10.46
C PRO A 18 8.61 10.70 -10.99
N SER A 19 9.56 11.49 -10.44
CA SER A 19 10.98 11.43 -10.79
C SER A 19 11.77 10.34 -10.06
N ALA A 20 11.16 9.64 -9.10
CA ALA A 20 11.84 8.57 -8.36
C ALA A 20 12.36 7.50 -9.32
N PRO A 21 13.62 7.04 -9.21
CA PRO A 21 14.17 6.02 -10.10
C PRO A 21 13.54 4.64 -9.85
N ASP A 22 13.61 3.73 -10.82
CA ASP A 22 13.04 2.37 -10.68
C ASP A 22 13.70 1.58 -9.52
N CYS A 23 14.94 1.91 -9.16
CA CYS A 23 15.63 1.34 -8.00
C CYS A 23 14.98 1.73 -6.65
N ALA A 24 14.02 2.66 -6.63
CA ALA A 24 13.22 2.99 -5.45
C ALA A 24 12.48 1.78 -4.88
N ALA A 25 12.19 0.75 -5.68
CA ALA A 25 11.65 -0.52 -5.19
C ALA A 25 12.55 -1.14 -4.10
N GLY A 26 13.88 -1.05 -4.26
CA GLY A 26 14.83 -1.51 -3.25
C GLY A 26 14.76 -0.71 -1.94
N LEU A 27 14.57 0.61 -2.04
CA LEU A 27 14.35 1.45 -0.88
C LEU A 27 13.04 1.08 -0.17
N LEU A 28 11.95 0.86 -0.90
CA LEU A 28 10.66 0.47 -0.33
C LEU A 28 10.76 -0.85 0.46
N ARG A 29 11.48 -1.85 -0.09
CA ARG A 29 11.71 -3.14 0.58
C ARG A 29 12.44 -2.98 1.93
N ALA A 30 13.33 -1.99 2.05
CA ALA A 30 14.03 -1.70 3.30
C ALA A 30 13.22 -0.79 4.24
N LEU A 31 12.51 0.19 3.68
CA LEU A 31 11.80 1.23 4.42
C LEU A 31 10.55 0.67 5.12
N ALA A 32 9.75 -0.16 4.44
CA ALA A 32 8.50 -0.65 5.01
C ALA A 32 8.71 -1.44 6.32
N PRO A 33 9.63 -2.42 6.40
CA PRO A 33 9.96 -3.08 7.67
C PRO A 33 10.46 -2.11 8.74
N ALA A 34 11.31 -1.15 8.36
CA ALA A 34 11.86 -0.16 9.30
C ALA A 34 10.76 0.73 9.91
N LEU A 35 9.76 1.12 9.11
CA LEU A 35 8.60 1.89 9.58
C LEU A 35 7.74 1.10 10.57
N PHE A 36 7.51 -0.20 10.33
CA PHE A 36 6.80 -1.06 11.27
C PHE A 36 7.54 -1.27 12.59
N VAL A 37 8.88 -1.30 12.56
CA VAL A 37 9.71 -1.35 13.77
C VAL A 37 9.66 -0.02 14.52
N ALA A 38 9.72 1.11 13.80
CA ALA A 38 9.71 2.44 14.39
C ALA A 38 8.35 2.82 15.00
N ASP A 39 7.24 2.39 14.40
CA ASP A 39 5.90 2.51 14.95
C ASP A 39 5.21 1.13 15.03
N PRO A 40 5.27 0.45 16.18
CA PRO A 40 4.61 -0.84 16.38
C PRO A 40 3.09 -0.79 16.28
N ARG A 41 2.46 0.39 16.30
CA ARG A 41 1.02 0.54 16.09
C ARG A 41 0.67 0.63 14.61
N CYS A 42 1.64 0.86 13.73
CA CYS A 42 1.44 0.93 12.30
C CYS A 42 0.97 -0.43 11.76
N ARG A 43 -0.30 -0.48 11.34
CA ARG A 43 -0.92 -1.72 10.85
C ARG A 43 -0.66 -1.96 9.37
N ARG A 44 -0.32 -0.91 8.62
CA ARG A 44 -0.14 -0.94 7.18
C ARG A 44 0.46 0.35 6.67
N ILE A 45 1.15 0.24 5.54
CA ILE A 45 1.66 1.35 4.77
C ILE A 45 0.95 1.32 3.42
N VAL A 46 0.33 2.42 3.02
CA VAL A 46 -0.54 2.49 1.84
C VAL A 46 -0.03 3.47 0.81
N ALA A 47 -0.24 3.16 -0.46
CA ALA A 47 0.02 4.04 -1.59
C ALA A 47 -1.17 4.02 -2.56
N ALA A 48 -1.45 5.12 -3.22
CA ALA A 48 -2.53 5.23 -4.21
C ALA A 48 -2.01 5.96 -5.46
N PRO A 49 -1.14 5.33 -6.27
CA PRO A 49 -0.82 5.85 -7.60
C PRO A 49 -2.09 5.99 -8.46
N HIS A 50 -2.02 6.87 -9.45
CA HIS A 50 -3.04 6.96 -10.49
C HIS A 50 -3.13 5.63 -11.28
N GLU A 51 -4.31 5.28 -11.78
CA GLU A 51 -4.49 4.03 -12.54
C GLU A 51 -3.68 4.00 -13.84
N ASP A 52 -3.53 5.14 -14.49
CA ASP A 52 -2.70 5.33 -15.69
C ASP A 52 -1.19 5.48 -15.43
N ASP A 53 -0.72 5.21 -14.21
CA ASP A 53 0.72 5.22 -13.87
C ASP A 53 1.25 3.80 -13.62
N PRO A 54 1.43 2.98 -14.69
CA PRO A 54 1.88 1.59 -14.56
C PRO A 54 3.30 1.50 -14.03
N ARG A 55 4.12 2.54 -14.21
CA ARG A 55 5.50 2.59 -13.71
C ARG A 55 5.51 2.61 -12.18
N THR A 56 4.79 3.55 -11.57
CA THR A 56 4.73 3.65 -10.11
C THR A 56 4.07 2.41 -9.50
N GLN A 57 3.03 1.87 -10.14
CA GLN A 57 2.40 0.61 -9.71
C GLN A 57 3.40 -0.56 -9.71
N ARG A 58 4.25 -0.67 -10.74
CA ARG A 58 5.30 -1.69 -10.80
C ARG A 58 6.35 -1.49 -9.70
N VAL A 59 6.81 -0.26 -9.47
CA VAL A 59 7.80 0.03 -8.40
C VAL A 59 7.24 -0.34 -7.03
N LEU A 60 5.96 -0.09 -6.77
CA LEU A 60 5.28 -0.50 -5.53
C LEU A 60 5.21 -2.03 -5.39
N ALA A 61 4.80 -2.72 -6.46
CA ALA A 61 4.73 -4.18 -6.47
C ALA A 61 6.11 -4.82 -6.23
N ASP A 62 7.14 -4.37 -6.97
CA ASP A 62 8.52 -4.82 -6.79
C ASP A 62 9.07 -4.42 -5.40
N GLY A 63 8.51 -3.37 -4.80
CA GLY A 63 8.77 -2.90 -3.44
C GLY A 63 8.13 -3.74 -2.33
N GLY A 64 7.31 -4.74 -2.68
CA GLY A 64 6.63 -5.62 -1.73
C GLY A 64 5.24 -5.15 -1.31
N PHE A 65 4.67 -4.14 -1.98
CA PHE A 65 3.30 -3.72 -1.75
C PHE A 65 2.34 -4.59 -2.57
N ARG A 66 1.21 -4.97 -1.97
CA ARG A 66 0.15 -5.72 -2.66
C ARG A 66 -0.91 -4.76 -3.18
N ARG A 67 -1.42 -5.00 -4.38
CA ARG A 67 -2.60 -4.32 -4.93
C ARG A 67 -3.84 -4.76 -4.15
N VAL A 68 -4.65 -3.82 -3.70
CA VAL A 68 -5.81 -4.08 -2.83
C VAL A 68 -7.14 -3.79 -3.52
N ALA A 69 -7.28 -2.61 -4.13
CA ALA A 69 -8.52 -2.16 -4.75
C ALA A 69 -8.27 -1.05 -5.76
N GLU A 70 -9.27 -0.76 -6.58
CA GLU A 70 -9.37 0.47 -7.38
C GLU A 70 -10.41 1.39 -6.74
N ALA A 71 -10.22 2.70 -6.90
CA ALA A 71 -11.18 3.66 -6.39
C ALA A 71 -11.22 4.95 -7.20
N ASP A 72 -12.43 5.40 -7.51
CA ASP A 72 -12.67 6.72 -8.05
C ASP A 72 -12.64 7.75 -6.91
N LEU A 73 -11.66 8.67 -6.96
CA LEU A 73 -11.54 9.76 -6.02
C LEU A 73 -11.75 11.11 -6.72
N PRO A 74 -12.10 12.18 -5.98
CA PRO A 74 -12.22 13.52 -6.56
C PRO A 74 -10.97 14.03 -7.30
N GLY A 75 -9.80 13.43 -7.07
CA GLY A 75 -8.54 13.74 -7.75
C GLY A 75 -8.19 12.81 -8.92
N GLY A 76 -9.12 11.95 -9.34
CA GLY A 76 -8.92 10.94 -10.37
C GLY A 76 -8.93 9.51 -9.83
N PRO A 77 -9.07 8.52 -10.71
CA PRO A 77 -9.03 7.12 -10.36
C PRO A 77 -7.65 6.70 -9.89
N VAL A 78 -7.62 5.87 -8.85
CA VAL A 78 -6.39 5.38 -8.23
C VAL A 78 -6.42 3.88 -8.04
N VAL A 79 -5.24 3.27 -8.04
CA VAL A 79 -5.05 1.89 -7.62
C VAL A 79 -4.44 1.89 -6.23
N LEU A 80 -5.14 1.31 -5.26
CA LEU A 80 -4.68 1.21 -3.89
C LEU A 80 -3.70 0.03 -3.72
N PHE A 81 -2.56 0.33 -3.12
CA PHE A 81 -1.53 -0.63 -2.72
C PHE A 81 -1.33 -0.57 -1.20
N ALA A 82 -1.02 -1.72 -0.59
CA ALA A 82 -0.68 -1.82 0.82
C ALA A 82 0.50 -2.78 1.06
N ALA A 83 1.43 -2.37 1.90
CA ALA A 83 2.35 -3.25 2.59
C ALA A 83 1.83 -3.47 4.01
N GLU A 84 1.88 -4.71 4.49
CA GLU A 84 1.45 -5.09 5.83
C GLU A 84 2.64 -5.67 6.61
N PRO A 85 2.63 -5.56 7.95
CA PRO A 85 3.66 -6.18 8.77
C PRO A 85 3.74 -7.69 8.49
N PRO A 86 4.93 -8.32 8.61
CA PRO A 86 5.09 -9.76 8.36
C PRO A 86 4.17 -10.65 9.21
N HIS A 87 3.79 -10.18 10.41
CA HIS A 87 2.89 -10.90 11.31
C HIS A 87 1.40 -10.77 10.93
N ILE A 88 1.04 -9.83 10.04
CA ILE A 88 -0.31 -9.63 9.49
C ILE A 88 -0.41 -10.21 8.07
N ALA A 89 0.67 -10.15 7.27
CA ALA A 89 0.65 -10.54 5.87
C ALA A 89 0.26 -12.02 5.59
N GLY A 90 0.31 -12.88 6.62
CA GLY A 90 -0.14 -14.28 6.61
C GLY A 90 -1.52 -14.55 7.21
N LEU A 91 -2.22 -13.53 7.73
CA LEU A 91 -3.63 -13.66 8.11
C LEU A 91 -4.47 -13.48 6.86
N SER A 92 -4.97 -14.59 6.32
CA SER A 92 -5.97 -14.62 5.27
C SER A 92 -7.09 -13.63 5.62
N THR A 93 -7.36 -12.66 4.74
CA THR A 93 -8.59 -11.87 4.78
C THR A 93 -9.73 -12.74 4.26
N ALA A 94 -10.01 -13.84 4.97
CA ALA A 94 -11.10 -14.74 4.65
C ALA A 94 -12.43 -14.00 4.86
N LEU A 95 -12.81 -13.22 3.84
CA LEU A 95 -14.19 -13.01 3.47
C LEU A 95 -14.79 -14.30 2.90
N ASP A 96 -13.96 -15.32 2.60
CA ASP A 96 -14.33 -16.63 2.06
C ASP A 96 -14.85 -17.64 3.12
N ASP A 97 -14.81 -17.32 4.42
CA ASP A 97 -15.32 -18.20 5.51
C ASP A 97 -16.75 -17.84 5.94
N MET A 98 -17.45 -16.97 5.18
CA MET A 98 -18.84 -16.65 5.48
C MET A 98 -19.75 -17.73 4.89
N PRO A 99 -20.52 -18.48 5.71
CA PRO A 99 -21.44 -19.47 5.16
C PRO A 99 -22.53 -18.75 4.34
N HIS A 100 -22.74 -19.22 3.10
CA HIS A 100 -23.88 -18.86 2.27
C HIS A 100 -25.17 -19.52 2.78
#